data_AF-A0A947QP38-F1
#
_entry.id   AF-A0A947QP38-F1
#
_cell.length_a   1.000
_cell.length_b   1.000
_cell.length_c   1.000
_cell.angle_alpha   90.00
_cell.angle_beta   90.00
_cell.angle_gamma   90.00
#
_symmetry.space_group_name_H-M   'P 1'
#
loop_
_entity.id
_entity.type
_entity.pdbx_description
1 polymer ?
#
loop_
_entity_poly.entity_id
_entity_poly.type
_entity_poly.pdbx_seq_one_letter_code
_entity_poly.pdbx_strand_id
1 'polypeptide(L)'
;MNTSNFPQEKQNTGWVIVLHFLVIIILWSSPFLFRWPLIILGIIAYYLQLIFIGDCILTRQQFDVKKRSITFYYFLLKKIGFNPSQYRVRFASDYIMPWIILGIAFIWQIILNKNPLII
;
A
#
# COMPACT_ATOMS: atom_id res chain seq x y z
N MET A 1 -0.16 18.08 21.01
CA MET A 1 -0.51 17.63 19.63
C MET A 1 -2.03 17.67 19.51
N ASN A 2 -2.58 18.44 18.56
CA ASN A 2 -4.03 18.59 18.38
C ASN A 2 -4.57 17.33 17.66
N THR A 3 -5.30 16.48 18.37
CA THR A 3 -5.79 15.18 17.87
C THR A 3 -6.99 15.29 16.92
N SER A 4 -7.56 16.48 16.75
CA SER A 4 -8.78 16.75 15.97
C SER A 4 -8.66 16.51 14.46
N ASN A 5 -7.45 16.25 13.95
CA ASN A 5 -7.21 16.08 12.52
C ASN A 5 -6.88 14.63 12.10
N PHE A 6 -6.85 13.66 13.03
CA PHE A 6 -6.59 12.28 12.65
C PHE A 6 -7.79 11.65 11.92
N PRO A 7 -7.55 10.80 10.90
CA PRO A 7 -8.59 9.94 10.35
C PRO A 7 -9.33 9.22 11.46
N GLN A 8 -10.66 9.26 11.46
CA GLN A 8 -11.43 8.50 12.43
C GLN A 8 -11.32 7.01 12.10
N GLU A 9 -10.58 6.31 12.94
CA GLU A 9 -10.46 4.86 12.92
C GLU A 9 -11.76 4.24 13.46
N LYS A 10 -12.21 3.13 12.88
CA LYS A 10 -13.32 2.36 13.46
C LYS A 10 -12.91 1.73 14.79
N GLN A 11 -13.86 1.63 15.71
CA GLN A 11 -13.62 0.93 16.98
C GLN A 11 -13.25 -0.55 16.70
N ASN A 12 -12.22 -1.08 17.37
CA ASN A 12 -11.70 -2.45 17.24
C ASN A 12 -11.02 -2.85 15.90
N THR A 13 -10.43 -1.92 15.14
CA THR A 13 -9.67 -2.24 13.90
C THR A 13 -8.16 -2.41 14.08
N GLY A 14 -7.65 -2.56 15.31
CA GLY A 14 -6.22 -2.74 15.57
C GLY A 14 -5.61 -3.93 14.81
N TRP A 15 -6.34 -5.03 14.66
CA TRP A 15 -5.89 -6.18 13.87
C TRP A 15 -5.83 -5.88 12.37
N VAL A 16 -6.72 -5.02 11.84
CA VAL A 16 -6.72 -4.57 10.44
C VAL A 16 -5.48 -3.73 10.15
N ILE A 17 -5.08 -2.87 11.10
CA ILE A 17 -3.83 -2.10 11.01
C ILE A 17 -2.63 -3.02 10.85
N VAL A 18 -2.54 -4.03 11.73
CA VAL A 18 -1.42 -4.99 11.72
C VAL A 18 -1.43 -5.78 10.41
N LEU A 19 -2.59 -6.29 10.00
CA LEU A 19 -2.73 -7.03 8.75
C LEU A 19 -2.35 -6.17 7.54
N HIS A 20 -2.80 -4.91 7.49
CA HIS A 20 -2.47 -3.99 6.40
C HIS A 20 -0.97 -3.68 6.36
N PHE A 21 -0.36 -3.49 7.52
CA PHE A 21 1.08 -3.30 7.62
C PHE A 21 1.86 -4.53 7.14
N LEU A 22 1.43 -5.75 7.51
CA LEU A 22 2.02 -7.00 7.02
C LEU A 22 1.90 -7.14 5.50
N VAL A 23 0.73 -6.84 4.93
CA VAL A 23 0.51 -6.86 3.48
C VAL A 23 1.45 -5.88 2.77
N ILE A 24 1.65 -4.68 3.32
CA ILE A 24 2.58 -3.68 2.78
C ILE A 24 4.03 -4.20 2.82
N ILE A 25 4.46 -4.82 3.93
CA ILE A 25 5.80 -5.42 4.03
C ILE A 25 5.99 -6.51 2.99
N ILE A 26 4.99 -7.40 2.82
CA ILE A 26 5.04 -8.48 1.82
C ILE A 26 5.12 -7.89 0.41
N LEU A 27 4.34 -6.86 0.10
CA LEU A 27 4.38 -6.15 -1.19
C LEU A 27 5.76 -5.55 -1.47
N TRP A 28 6.36 -4.87 -0.49
CA TRP A 28 7.72 -4.31 -0.64
C TRP A 28 8.80 -5.38 -0.71
N SER A 29 8.58 -6.53 -0.09
CA SER A 29 9.48 -7.68 -0.16
C SER A 29 9.24 -8.54 -1.41
N SER A 30 8.17 -8.30 -2.15
CA SER A 30 7.78 -9.09 -3.31
C SER A 30 8.84 -9.22 -4.41
N PRO A 31 9.68 -8.21 -4.72
CA PRO A 31 10.77 -8.34 -5.69
C PRO A 31 11.78 -9.45 -5.40
N PHE A 32 11.95 -9.78 -4.12
CA PHE A 32 12.89 -10.80 -3.64
C PHE A 32 12.20 -12.16 -3.44
N LEU A 33 10.91 -12.14 -3.13
CA LEU A 33 10.11 -13.33 -2.83
C LEU A 33 9.53 -13.97 -4.08
N PHE A 34 8.95 -13.22 -5.00
CA PHE A 34 8.13 -13.73 -6.10
C PHE A 34 8.72 -13.38 -7.47
N ARG A 35 8.46 -14.22 -8.49
CA ARG A 35 8.80 -13.89 -9.88
C ARG A 35 8.04 -12.65 -10.38
N TRP A 36 8.70 -11.86 -11.23
CA TRP A 36 8.12 -10.64 -11.81
C TRP A 36 6.71 -10.81 -12.44
N PRO A 37 6.31 -11.95 -13.06
CA PRO A 37 4.95 -12.10 -13.58
C PRO A 37 3.89 -12.13 -12.47
N LEU A 38 4.20 -12.73 -11.31
CA LEU A 38 3.32 -12.73 -10.14
C LEU A 38 3.17 -11.33 -9.57
N ILE A 39 4.23 -10.52 -9.58
CA ILE A 39 4.19 -9.12 -9.16
C ILE A 39 3.27 -8.32 -10.09
N ILE A 40 3.38 -8.51 -11.41
CA ILE A 40 2.46 -7.89 -12.38
C ILE A 40 1.02 -8.30 -12.11
N LEU A 41 0.75 -9.59 -11.87
CA LEU A 41 -0.59 -10.07 -11.53
C LEU A 41 -1.12 -9.40 -10.26
N GLY A 42 -0.28 -9.23 -9.24
CA GLY A 42 -0.61 -8.51 -8.01
C GLY A 42 -0.91 -7.03 -8.26
N ILE A 43 -0.14 -6.36 -9.12
CA ILE A 43 -0.39 -4.96 -9.52
C ILE A 43 -1.72 -4.83 -10.26
N ILE A 44 -2.03 -5.76 -11.18
CA ILE A 44 -3.31 -5.79 -11.89
C ILE A 44 -4.46 -5.98 -10.90
N ALA A 45 -4.36 -6.95 -9.99
CA ALA A 45 -5.35 -7.18 -8.95
C ALA A 45 -5.55 -5.94 -8.05
N TYR A 46 -4.46 -5.25 -7.70
CA TYR A 46 -4.51 -4.01 -6.94
C TYR A 46 -5.23 -2.88 -7.70
N TYR A 47 -4.93 -2.68 -8.98
CA TYR A 47 -5.65 -1.70 -9.80
C TYR A 47 -7.13 -2.05 -9.97
N LEU A 48 -7.42 -3.33 -10.14
CA LEU A 48 -8.79 -3.83 -10.23
C LEU A 48 -9.57 -3.50 -8.96
N GLN A 49 -8.96 -3.73 -7.79
CA GLN A 49 -9.51 -3.34 -6.50
C GLN A 49 -9.77 -1.82 -6.42
N LEU A 50 -8.83 -0.98 -6.86
CA LEU A 50 -9.00 0.48 -6.87
C LEU A 50 -10.11 0.94 -7.82
N ILE A 51 -10.35 0.23 -8.92
CA ILE A 51 -11.42 0.56 -9.88
C ILE A 51 -12.80 0.20 -9.30
N PHE A 52 -12.95 -1.02 -8.77
CA PHE A 52 -14.25 -1.49 -8.27
C PHE A 52 -14.63 -0.91 -6.90
N ILE A 53 -13.66 -0.79 -6.00
CA ILE A 53 -13.91 -0.43 -4.60
C ILE A 53 -13.59 1.04 -4.34
N GLY A 54 -12.80 1.66 -5.21
CA GLY A 54 -12.25 2.99 -5.01
C GLY A 54 -10.99 2.95 -4.15
N ASP A 55 -11.01 2.25 -3.03
CA ASP A 55 -9.87 2.21 -2.09
C ASP A 55 -9.34 0.80 -1.87
N CYS A 56 -8.21 0.69 -1.17
CA CYS A 56 -7.80 -0.57 -0.59
C CYS A 56 -8.87 -1.08 0.38
N ILE A 57 -9.24 -2.35 0.27
CA ILE A 57 -10.26 -2.99 1.12
C ILE A 57 -9.95 -2.75 2.60
N LEU A 58 -8.68 -2.93 2.98
CA LEU A 58 -8.22 -2.81 4.35
C LEU A 58 -8.31 -1.35 4.84
N THR A 59 -8.00 -0.37 3.98
CA THR A 59 -8.19 1.06 4.31
C THR A 59 -9.65 1.36 4.62
N ARG A 60 -10.57 0.84 3.81
CA ARG A 60 -12.01 1.06 3.96
C ARG A 60 -12.59 0.32 5.17
N GLN A 61 -12.00 -0.79 5.56
CA GLN A 61 -12.34 -1.49 6.80
C GLN A 61 -11.79 -0.76 8.03
N GLN A 62 -10.60 -0.17 7.94
CA GLN A 62 -9.90 0.50 9.03
C GLN A 62 -10.49 1.88 9.36
N PHE A 63 -10.84 2.67 8.34
CA PHE A 63 -11.37 4.02 8.52
C PHE A 63 -12.84 4.09 8.09
N ASP A 64 -13.65 4.87 8.82
CA ASP A 64 -15.04 5.12 8.43
C ASP A 64 -15.13 6.19 7.32
N VAL A 65 -14.43 5.95 6.22
CA VAL A 65 -14.33 6.89 5.12
C VAL A 65 -15.44 6.66 4.10
N LYS A 66 -16.36 7.62 4.01
CA LYS A 66 -17.36 7.68 2.93
C LYS A 66 -16.75 8.10 1.58
N LYS A 67 -15.54 8.67 1.58
CA LYS A 67 -14.87 9.19 0.38
C LYS A 67 -13.40 8.78 0.31
N ARG A 68 -12.97 8.44 -0.91
CA ARG A 68 -11.64 8.03 -1.37
C ARG A 68 -10.54 9.07 -1.09
N SER A 69 -10.13 9.26 0.16
CA SER A 69 -9.23 10.38 0.53
C SER A 69 -8.12 9.99 1.49
N ILE A 70 -8.37 9.04 2.39
CA ILE A 70 -7.41 8.67 3.44
C ILE A 70 -6.77 7.35 3.03
N THR A 71 -5.44 7.32 2.96
CA THR A 71 -4.67 6.08 2.79
C THR A 71 -3.98 5.70 4.08
N PHE A 72 -3.57 4.43 4.19
CA PHE A 72 -2.79 3.96 5.33
C PHE A 72 -1.47 4.74 5.49
N TYR A 73 -0.79 5.03 4.37
CA TYR A 73 0.43 5.86 4.38
C TYR A 73 0.17 7.27 4.90
N TYR A 74 -0.97 7.88 4.57
CA TYR A 74 -1.33 9.20 5.11
C TYR A 74 -1.49 9.15 6.63
N PHE A 75 -2.18 8.11 7.14
CA PHE A 75 -2.32 7.90 8.58
C PHE A 75 -0.97 7.73 9.27
N LEU A 76 -0.09 6.89 8.72
CA LEU A 76 1.24 6.63 9.29
C LEU A 76 2.10 7.91 9.31
N LEU A 77 2.15 8.65 8.20
CA LEU A 77 2.88 9.91 8.10
C LEU A 77 2.37 10.96 9.09
N LYS A 78 1.05 11.02 9.28
CA LYS A 78 0.45 11.92 10.27
C LYS A 78 0.77 11.53 11.70
N LYS A 79 0.78 10.21 11.98
CA LYS A 79 1.09 9.66 13.31
C LYS A 79 2.51 9.97 13.75
N ILE A 80 3.46 9.99 12.82
CA ILE A 80 4.87 10.36 13.10
C ILE A 80 5.11 11.88 13.08
N GLY A 81 4.08 12.70 12.89
CA GLY A 81 4.14 14.16 13.03
C GLY A 81 4.23 14.96 11.73
N PHE A 82 4.18 14.33 10.55
CA PHE A 82 4.12 15.06 9.29
C PHE A 82 2.69 15.50 8.94
N ASN A 83 2.55 16.56 8.14
CA ASN A 83 1.27 16.99 7.59
C ASN A 83 1.29 16.94 6.05
N PRO A 84 1.37 15.74 5.45
CA PRO A 84 1.39 15.63 3.99
C PRO A 84 0.00 15.92 3.40
N SER A 85 -0.04 16.27 2.11
CA SER A 85 -1.31 16.34 1.37
C SER A 85 -1.86 14.94 1.11
N GLN A 86 -3.13 14.70 1.46
CA GLN A 86 -3.84 13.44 1.21
C GLN A 86 -3.77 13.01 -0.26
N TYR A 87 -3.97 13.97 -1.18
CA TYR A 87 -3.93 13.73 -2.61
C TYR A 87 -2.55 13.27 -3.07
N ARG A 88 -1.47 13.92 -2.59
CA ARG A 88 -0.09 13.57 -2.95
C ARG A 88 0.29 12.19 -2.45
N VAL A 89 -0.05 11.87 -1.20
CA VAL A 89 0.25 10.56 -0.61
C VAL A 89 -0.51 9.46 -1.34
N ARG A 90 -1.78 9.70 -1.66
CA ARG A 90 -2.60 8.77 -2.43
C ARG A 90 -2.07 8.55 -3.84
N PHE A 91 -1.70 9.62 -4.54
CA PHE A 91 -1.10 9.50 -5.86
C PHE A 91 0.20 8.68 -5.80
N ALA A 92 1.04 8.93 -4.79
CA ALA A 92 2.25 8.16 -4.57
C ALA A 92 1.96 6.68 -4.28
N SER A 93 0.99 6.36 -3.42
CA SER A 93 0.65 4.97 -3.10
C SER A 93 -0.02 4.22 -4.24
N ASP A 94 -0.93 4.87 -4.97
CA ASP A 94 -1.77 4.21 -5.97
C ASP A 94 -1.06 4.10 -7.33
N TYR A 95 -0.21 5.08 -7.66
CA TYR A 95 0.42 5.15 -8.97
C TYR A 95 1.94 5.01 -8.90
N ILE A 96 2.64 5.59 -7.93
CA ILE A 96 4.12 5.56 -7.95
C ILE A 96 4.67 4.25 -7.38
N MET A 97 4.19 3.84 -6.19
CA MET A 97 4.72 2.67 -5.48
C MET A 97 4.65 1.35 -6.27
N PRO A 98 3.53 0.99 -6.95
CA PRO A 98 3.48 -0.25 -7.72
C PRO A 98 4.55 -0.32 -8.81
N TRP A 99 4.80 0.78 -9.52
CA TRP A 99 5.85 0.84 -10.55
C TRP A 99 7.25 0.81 -9.96
N ILE A 100 7.47 1.43 -8.79
CA ILE A 100 8.75 1.31 -8.08
C ILE A 100 9.03 -0.16 -7.72
N ILE A 101 8.06 -0.87 -7.15
CA ILE A 101 8.20 -2.29 -6.78
C ILE A 101 8.53 -3.13 -8.02
N LEU A 102 7.81 -2.90 -9.13
CA LEU A 102 8.07 -3.59 -10.39
C LEU A 102 9.48 -3.27 -10.92
N GLY A 103 9.89 -2.01 -10.90
CA GLY A 103 11.23 -1.59 -11.32
C GLY A 103 12.34 -2.24 -10.50
N ILE A 104 12.17 -2.32 -9.17
CA ILE A 104 13.10 -3.03 -8.28
C ILE A 104 13.14 -4.52 -8.65
N ALA A 105 12.00 -5.15 -8.92
CA ALA A 105 11.95 -6.56 -9.33
C ALA A 105 12.68 -6.81 -10.65
N PHE A 106 12.52 -5.93 -11.63
CA PHE A 106 13.26 -6.02 -12.91
C PHE A 106 14.77 -5.87 -12.72
N ILE A 107 15.22 -4.88 -11.96
CA ILE A 107 16.64 -4.68 -11.67
C ILE A 107 17.21 -5.89 -10.93
N TRP A 108 16.49 -6.38 -9.93
CA TRP A 108 16.96 -7.51 -9.11
C TRP A 108 16.98 -8.84 -9.88
N GLN A 109 15.90 -9.18 -10.56
CA GLN A 109 15.74 -10.49 -11.19
C GLN A 109 16.42 -10.56 -12.57
N ILE A 110 16.35 -9.48 -13.35
CA ILE A 110 16.88 -9.48 -14.73
C ILE A 110 18.32 -8.97 -14.77
N ILE A 111 18.61 -7.81 -14.18
CA ILE A 111 19.95 -7.19 -14.29
C ILE A 111 20.95 -7.92 -13.38
N LEU A 112 20.58 -8.19 -12.13
CA LEU A 112 21.45 -8.88 -11.17
C LEU A 112 21.35 -10.41 -11.26
N ASN A 113 20.51 -10.93 -12.16
CA ASN A 113 20.30 -12.36 -12.42
C ASN A 113 20.04 -13.18 -11.14
N LYS A 114 19.38 -12.56 -10.15
CA LYS A 114 19.02 -13.20 -8.88
C LYS A 114 17.69 -13.91 -9.03
N ASN A 115 17.69 -15.22 -8.86
CA ASN A 115 16.47 -16.00 -8.83
C ASN A 115 15.63 -15.61 -7.61
N PRO A 116 14.31 -15.36 -7.78
CA PRO A 116 13.41 -15.14 -6.65
C PRO A 116 13.25 -16.45 -5.86
N LEU A 117 12.92 -16.31 -4.57
CA LEU A 117 12.82 -17.45 -3.65
C LEU A 117 11.63 -18.38 -3.97
N ILE A 118 10.55 -17.83 -4.54
CA ILE A 118 9.33 -18.56 -4.89
C ILE A 118 9.11 -18.44 -6.41
N ILE A 119 9.02 -19.60 -7.07
CA ILE A 119 8.88 -19.77 -8.53
C ILE A 119 7.42 -19.76 -8.95
#